data_AF-A0A427FIY9-F1
#
_entry.id   AF-A0A427FIY9-F1
#
_cell.length_a   1.000
_cell.length_b   1.000
_cell.length_c   1.000
_cell.angle_alpha   90.00
_cell.angle_beta   90.00
_cell.angle_gamma   90.00
#
_symmetry.space_group_name_H-M   'P 1'
#
loop_
_entity.id
_entity.type
_entity.pdbx_description
1 polymer ?
#
loop_
_entity_poly.entity_id
_entity_poly.type
_entity_poly.pdbx_seq_one_letter_code
_entity_poly.pdbx_strand_id
1 'polypeptide(L)'
;MSYLYSQEARERISGLGVTMITEFIEEVPHTVRKLVFDRQASIPGFRRGSPPEFKEKQRRLIGHLVHPQPGQKGEADWKAFASLWVAWARSRLDSAFPVPETPPQEADTGASFFKQLAELYPDAPRETVERLAAYSGFAEEPAMQAVLNSFHPASTLARDRMIDGLPGRLDKIEGYFELAETAAEETAARIDQLEKSAAATSKVVKQLTGNFAGVAHDVEDLRVALQSVTDRLQQLSQLAQSTAGAQQEASQVLARSTLQDEQISAVLDSLAVQVANLVAERAKVQAIEEALDTLSARVPDWEVTANAMATLCERLDDHDLRSSRPPRHDTGDQANVRLIENETTGPFVEVSSVDVAWKVIANNLQACGVVKNDANRYARHILAAVISGQLIQFKGSTADLIADAVAAAIGGAIFHEWRVPVGLLSENAAADCLEVVYESSGCLLLKGANRSAFEVYGSAIRDLVARRQFTLAVDARLVLIASWTHGPAAFPDGGTLSELGPVFDTDEFSMRGVSAQLPLMQFGHLAVDDWRALHNPAENTLLALPSTLRERLAQVDFVPGNLWLRVADRAYAQLRLLSTGSAEPTLHTVMKQWALPWAQSIGGPVEALTRSIAELQSEIDAQAVHAEHVE
;
A
#
# COMPACT_ATOMS: atom_id res chain seq x y z
N MET A 1 34.98 -18.59 57.57
CA MET A 1 34.79 -17.20 58.02
C MET A 1 33.34 -16.99 58.43
N SER A 2 33.02 -16.81 59.71
CA SER A 2 31.71 -16.30 60.08
C SER A 2 31.70 -14.78 59.85
N TYR A 3 30.82 -14.25 59.00
CA TYR A 3 30.68 -12.80 58.76
C TYR A 3 30.03 -12.10 59.96
N LEU A 4 30.69 -12.18 61.12
CA LEU A 4 30.30 -11.51 62.35
C LEU A 4 30.98 -10.15 62.38
N TYR A 5 30.19 -9.12 62.65
CA TYR A 5 30.71 -7.77 62.82
C TYR A 5 31.40 -7.64 64.17
N SER A 6 32.70 -7.33 64.14
CA SER A 6 33.48 -6.92 65.31
C SER A 6 32.92 -5.62 65.92
N GLN A 7 33.29 -5.30 67.16
CA GLN A 7 32.81 -4.06 67.79
C GLN A 7 33.24 -2.81 67.00
N GLU A 8 34.49 -2.79 66.53
CA GLU A 8 35.03 -1.72 65.69
C GLU A 8 34.26 -1.57 64.36
N ALA A 9 33.93 -2.68 63.70
CA ALA A 9 33.15 -2.65 62.47
C ALA A 9 31.71 -2.13 62.70
N ARG A 10 31.10 -2.46 63.84
CA ARG A 10 29.76 -1.94 64.21
C ARG A 10 29.80 -0.44 64.48
N GLU A 11 30.81 0.05 65.18
CA GLU A 11 31.00 1.48 65.46
C GLU A 11 31.20 2.25 64.14
N ARG A 12 32.05 1.74 63.24
CA ARG A 12 32.25 2.31 61.90
C ARG A 12 30.95 2.40 61.08
N ILE A 13 30.20 1.31 60.99
CA ILE A 13 28.95 1.29 60.22
C ILE A 13 27.90 2.19 60.85
N SER A 14 27.80 2.22 62.17
CA SER A 14 26.88 3.13 62.87
C SER A 14 27.21 4.62 62.60
N GLY A 15 28.50 4.93 62.40
CA GLY A 15 29.00 6.26 62.06
C GLY A 15 28.72 6.73 60.62
N LEU A 16 28.37 5.82 59.70
CA LEU A 16 28.01 6.17 58.31
C LEU A 16 26.66 6.90 58.20
N GLY A 17 25.79 6.73 59.20
CA GLY A 17 24.48 7.37 59.27
C GLY A 17 23.38 6.67 58.45
N VAL A 18 22.14 7.11 58.66
CA VAL A 18 20.93 6.49 58.11
C VAL A 18 20.91 6.47 56.57
N THR A 19 21.34 7.55 55.93
CA THR A 19 21.31 7.71 54.46
C THR A 19 22.24 6.72 53.76
N MET A 20 23.52 6.67 54.16
CA MET A 20 24.52 5.80 53.53
C MET A 20 24.21 4.30 53.70
N ILE A 21 23.63 3.91 54.85
CA ILE A 21 23.19 2.52 55.08
C ILE A 21 21.95 2.21 54.24
N THR A 22 21.03 3.16 54.09
CA THR A 22 19.83 3.00 53.25
C THR A 22 20.22 2.77 51.80
N GLU A 23 21.10 3.61 51.25
CA GLU A 23 21.59 3.50 49.87
C GLU A 23 22.25 2.15 49.60
N PHE A 24 23.13 1.70 50.50
CA PHE A 24 23.79 0.40 50.38
C PHE A 24 22.80 -0.78 50.37
N ILE A 25 21.80 -0.75 51.26
CA ILE A 25 20.75 -1.80 51.28
C ILE A 25 19.92 -1.72 49.99
N GLU A 26 19.63 -0.53 49.49
CA GLU A 26 18.81 -0.36 48.28
C GLU A 26 19.49 -0.84 47.00
N GLU A 27 20.83 -0.84 46.94
CA GLU A 27 21.60 -1.43 45.84
C GLU A 27 21.46 -2.96 45.73
N VAL A 28 21.02 -3.64 46.78
CA VAL A 28 20.76 -5.08 46.73
C VAL A 28 19.47 -5.35 45.96
N PRO A 29 19.45 -6.31 45.01
CA PRO A 29 18.23 -6.69 44.29
C PRO A 29 17.06 -6.99 45.23
N HIS A 30 15.87 -6.45 44.90
CA HIS A 30 14.69 -6.56 45.76
C HIS A 30 14.30 -8.01 46.07
N THR A 31 14.48 -8.92 45.11
CA THR A 31 14.22 -10.36 45.25
C THR A 31 15.05 -10.98 46.37
N VAL A 32 16.31 -10.59 46.50
CA VAL A 32 17.23 -11.11 47.53
C VAL A 32 16.98 -10.44 48.88
N ARG A 33 16.73 -9.12 48.90
CA ARG A 33 16.35 -8.41 50.13
C ARG A 33 15.11 -9.01 50.77
N LYS A 34 14.08 -9.31 49.97
CA LYS A 34 12.82 -9.88 50.44
C LYS A 34 13.03 -11.18 51.21
N LEU A 35 13.89 -12.07 50.73
CA LEU A 35 14.24 -13.33 51.40
C LEU A 35 14.90 -13.12 52.77
N VAL A 36 15.70 -12.06 52.93
CA VAL A 36 16.33 -11.72 54.22
C VAL A 36 15.28 -11.17 55.20
N PHE A 37 14.42 -10.26 54.75
CA PHE A 37 13.38 -9.65 55.59
C PHE A 37 12.21 -10.60 55.92
N ASP A 38 11.94 -11.59 55.08
CA ASP A 38 10.93 -12.63 55.33
C ASP A 38 11.31 -13.58 56.48
N ARG A 39 12.62 -13.71 56.76
CA ARG A 39 13.17 -14.47 57.90
C ARG A 39 13.08 -13.71 59.23
N GLN A 40 12.84 -12.40 59.20
CA GLN A 40 12.65 -11.58 60.39
C GLN A 40 11.20 -11.67 60.91
N ALA A 41 11.03 -11.48 62.23
CA ALA A 41 9.73 -11.51 62.89
C ALA A 41 8.74 -10.51 62.24
N SER A 42 7.46 -10.90 62.16
CA SER A 42 6.41 -10.04 61.62
C SER A 42 6.18 -8.80 62.49
N ILE A 43 5.89 -7.66 61.86
CA ILE A 43 5.61 -6.42 62.59
C ILE A 43 4.11 -6.33 62.91
N PRO A 44 3.71 -6.16 64.19
CA PRO A 44 2.32 -5.96 64.55
C PRO A 44 1.70 -4.77 63.80
N GLY A 45 0.49 -4.95 63.26
CA GLY A 45 -0.21 -3.91 62.50
C GLY A 45 0.02 -3.93 60.98
N PHE A 46 0.90 -4.79 60.47
CA PHE A 46 1.14 -4.93 59.03
C PHE A 46 0.77 -6.34 58.52
N ARG A 47 0.25 -6.42 57.29
CA ARG A 47 -0.03 -7.72 56.63
C ARG A 47 1.30 -8.38 56.25
N ARG A 48 1.47 -9.66 56.62
CA ARG A 48 2.70 -10.42 56.34
C ARG A 48 3.05 -10.42 54.85
N GLY A 49 4.29 -10.06 54.52
CA GLY A 49 4.81 -10.03 53.15
C GLY A 49 4.31 -8.85 52.30
N SER A 50 3.66 -7.85 52.93
CA SER A 50 3.19 -6.66 52.23
C SER A 50 4.32 -5.64 52.02
N PRO A 51 4.29 -4.82 50.94
CA PRO A 51 5.28 -3.78 50.71
C PRO A 51 5.43 -2.77 51.87
N PRO A 52 4.35 -2.37 52.59
CA PRO A 52 4.48 -1.52 53.77
C PRO A 52 5.21 -2.20 54.94
N GLU A 53 5.01 -3.51 55.16
CA GLU A 53 5.75 -4.26 56.19
C GLU A 53 7.25 -4.30 55.87
N PHE A 54 7.59 -4.52 54.60
CA PHE A 54 8.98 -4.54 54.15
C PHE A 54 9.69 -3.22 54.41
N LYS A 55 9.06 -2.09 54.08
CA LYS A 55 9.63 -0.75 54.33
C LYS A 55 9.83 -0.49 55.83
N GLU A 56 8.89 -0.92 56.67
CA GLU A 56 9.03 -0.73 58.12
C GLU A 56 10.10 -1.67 58.72
N LYS A 57 10.25 -2.90 58.21
CA LYS A 57 11.36 -3.81 58.59
C LYS A 57 12.73 -3.22 58.22
N GLN A 58 12.85 -2.68 57.00
CA GLN A 58 14.07 -1.98 56.57
C GLN A 58 14.36 -0.76 57.45
N ARG A 59 13.34 0.07 57.75
CA ARG A 59 13.49 1.25 58.62
C ARG A 59 13.96 0.89 60.03
N ARG A 60 13.39 -0.18 60.62
CA ARG A 60 13.80 -0.68 61.95
C ARG A 60 15.22 -1.23 61.95
N LEU A 61 15.58 -2.03 60.93
CA LEU A 61 16.93 -2.55 60.77
C LEU A 61 17.96 -1.41 60.72
N ILE A 62 17.73 -0.40 59.87
CA ILE A 62 18.64 0.76 59.75
C ILE A 62 18.73 1.53 61.07
N GLY A 63 17.58 1.74 61.75
CA GLY A 63 17.57 2.39 63.07
C GLY A 63 18.39 1.63 64.12
N HIS A 64 18.35 0.30 64.10
CA HIS A 64 19.14 -0.54 65.02
C HIS A 64 20.63 -0.61 64.64
N LEU A 65 20.99 -0.44 63.36
CA LEU A 65 22.39 -0.37 62.92
C LEU A 65 23.05 0.96 63.30
N VAL A 66 22.30 2.07 63.27
CA VAL A 66 22.76 3.40 63.69
C VAL A 66 22.77 3.55 65.21
N HIS A 67 21.83 2.88 65.90
CA HIS A 67 21.75 2.87 67.37
C HIS A 67 21.79 1.42 67.89
N PRO A 68 22.99 0.82 68.01
CA PRO A 68 23.14 -0.59 68.35
C PRO A 68 22.56 -0.89 69.73
N GLN A 69 21.61 -1.84 69.78
CA GLN A 69 21.02 -2.32 71.03
C GLN A 69 21.77 -3.55 71.55
N PRO A 70 22.13 -3.62 72.85
CA PRO A 70 22.72 -4.80 73.44
C PRO A 70 21.70 -5.95 73.56
N GLY A 71 22.14 -7.19 73.33
CA GLY A 71 21.35 -8.42 73.52
C GLY A 71 21.00 -9.18 72.24
N GLN A 72 20.23 -10.28 72.39
CA GLN A 72 19.93 -11.24 71.32
C GLN A 72 19.21 -10.64 70.10
N LYS A 73 18.42 -9.58 70.30
CA LYS A 73 17.73 -8.87 69.20
C LYS A 73 18.71 -8.08 68.32
N GLY A 74 19.67 -7.38 68.92
CA GLY A 74 20.71 -6.67 68.18
C GLY A 74 21.60 -7.62 67.38
N GLU A 75 21.95 -8.77 67.95
CA GLU A 75 22.73 -9.79 67.21
C GLU A 75 22.00 -10.36 65.99
N ALA A 76 20.67 -10.51 66.05
CA ALA A 76 19.87 -10.96 64.92
C ALA A 76 19.87 -9.93 63.76
N ASP A 77 19.84 -8.64 64.09
CA ASP A 77 19.88 -7.55 63.11
C ASP A 77 21.24 -7.43 62.43
N TRP A 78 22.34 -7.58 63.18
CA TRP A 78 23.68 -7.64 62.58
C TRP A 78 23.89 -8.88 61.70
N LYS A 79 23.27 -10.03 62.02
CA LYS A 79 23.24 -11.22 61.14
C LYS A 79 22.42 -10.98 59.86
N ALA A 80 21.31 -10.26 59.96
CA ALA A 80 20.52 -9.86 58.80
C ALA A 80 21.33 -8.91 57.89
N PHE A 81 22.03 -7.94 58.48
CA PHE A 81 22.91 -7.04 57.75
C PHE A 81 24.10 -7.77 57.09
N ALA A 82 24.71 -8.75 57.76
CA ALA A 82 25.73 -9.61 57.15
C ALA A 82 25.20 -10.37 55.92
N SER A 83 23.96 -10.85 55.99
CA SER A 83 23.31 -11.53 54.87
C SER A 83 23.05 -10.58 53.69
N LEU A 84 22.71 -9.32 53.96
CA LEU A 84 22.55 -8.28 52.94
C LEU A 84 23.89 -7.89 52.32
N TRP A 85 24.96 -7.80 53.10
CA TRP A 85 26.30 -7.51 52.61
C TRP A 85 26.82 -8.61 51.66
N VAL A 86 26.64 -9.90 52.01
CA VAL A 86 26.98 -11.02 51.10
C VAL A 86 26.12 -11.00 49.84
N ALA A 87 24.83 -10.69 49.97
CA ALA A 87 23.93 -10.58 48.82
C ALA A 87 24.34 -9.44 47.87
N TRP A 88 24.77 -8.31 48.41
CA TRP A 88 25.33 -7.20 47.65
C TRP A 88 26.60 -7.62 46.90
N ALA A 89 27.50 -8.33 47.58
CA ALA A 89 28.74 -8.79 46.96
C ALA A 89 28.48 -9.76 45.80
N ARG A 90 27.56 -10.70 45.96
CA ARG A 90 27.17 -11.66 44.93
C ARG A 90 26.45 -11.03 43.74
N SER A 91 25.72 -9.93 43.93
CA SER A 91 25.09 -9.23 42.81
C SER A 91 26.09 -8.46 41.93
N ARG A 92 27.28 -8.16 42.47
CA ARG A 92 28.33 -7.38 41.78
C ARG A 92 29.50 -8.23 41.29
N LEU A 93 29.86 -9.29 42.01
CA LEU A 93 31.01 -10.17 41.75
C LEU A 93 30.59 -11.61 41.41
N ASP A 94 29.30 -11.86 41.17
CA ASP A 94 28.73 -13.18 40.84
C ASP A 94 28.77 -14.22 41.99
N SER A 95 28.28 -15.43 41.71
CA SER A 95 27.99 -16.52 42.64
C SER A 95 29.22 -17.21 43.25
N ALA A 96 30.41 -17.01 42.68
CA ALA A 96 31.68 -17.55 43.18
C ALA A 96 32.24 -16.76 44.39
N PHE A 97 31.48 -15.80 44.93
CA PHE A 97 31.87 -15.05 46.12
C PHE A 97 32.07 -15.98 47.34
N PRO A 98 33.15 -15.81 48.14
CA PRO A 98 33.49 -16.75 49.21
C PRO A 98 32.33 -17.03 50.18
N VAL A 99 32.08 -18.31 50.44
CA VAL A 99 31.02 -18.78 51.36
C VAL A 99 31.57 -18.80 52.78
N PRO A 100 30.77 -18.43 53.81
CA PRO A 100 31.27 -18.42 55.19
C PRO A 100 31.58 -19.84 55.68
N GLU A 101 32.86 -20.19 55.83
CA GLU A 101 33.25 -21.45 56.49
C GLU A 101 32.90 -21.43 57.99
N THR A 102 32.19 -22.46 58.45
CA THR A 102 32.00 -22.85 59.86
C THR A 102 33.18 -23.75 60.29
N PRO A 103 34.30 -23.19 60.79
CA PRO A 103 34.40 -22.68 62.16
C PRO A 103 35.09 -21.29 62.27
N PRO A 104 35.14 -20.66 63.47
CA PRO A 104 35.77 -19.35 63.65
C PRO A 104 37.30 -19.49 63.71
N GLN A 105 37.99 -19.05 62.66
CA GLN A 105 39.41 -18.70 62.74
C GLN A 105 39.56 -17.26 63.24
N GLU A 106 40.72 -17.00 63.85
CA GLU A 106 41.10 -15.84 64.66
C GLU A 106 40.85 -14.46 64.02
N ALA A 107 40.85 -13.44 64.88
CA ALA A 107 40.19 -12.15 64.69
C ALA A 107 40.77 -11.17 63.64
N ASP A 108 41.81 -11.51 62.87
CA ASP A 108 42.46 -10.58 61.91
C ASP A 108 42.68 -11.24 60.53
N THR A 109 41.69 -11.12 59.62
CA THR A 109 41.75 -11.73 58.27
C THR A 109 41.24 -10.83 57.14
N GLY A 110 41.04 -9.53 57.37
CA GLY A 110 40.52 -8.61 56.34
C GLY A 110 41.43 -8.56 55.11
N ALA A 111 42.74 -8.39 55.31
CA ALA A 111 43.71 -8.35 54.23
C ALA A 111 43.81 -9.68 53.43
N SER A 112 43.71 -10.83 54.10
CA SER A 112 43.72 -12.13 53.42
C SER A 112 42.45 -12.38 52.60
N PHE A 113 41.29 -11.92 53.09
CA PHE A 113 40.02 -11.99 52.35
C PHE A 113 40.09 -11.19 51.05
N PHE A 114 40.52 -9.92 51.12
CA PHE A 114 40.61 -9.08 49.91
C PHE A 114 41.71 -9.54 48.95
N LYS A 115 42.76 -10.19 49.45
CA LYS A 115 43.80 -10.80 48.61
C LYS A 115 43.24 -11.99 47.81
N GLN A 116 42.49 -12.87 48.47
CA GLN A 116 41.78 -13.96 47.79
C GLN A 116 40.75 -13.41 46.79
N LEU A 117 40.09 -12.30 47.11
CA LEU A 117 39.16 -11.64 46.20
C LEU A 117 39.86 -11.06 44.96
N ALA A 118 41.07 -10.53 45.10
CA ALA A 118 41.88 -10.04 43.98
C ALA A 118 42.31 -11.18 43.03
N GLU A 119 42.61 -12.36 43.58
CA GLU A 119 42.95 -13.55 42.79
C GLU A 119 41.74 -14.12 42.04
N LEU A 120 40.55 -14.11 42.67
CA LEU A 120 39.32 -14.61 42.07
C LEU A 120 38.70 -13.65 41.06
N TYR A 121 38.87 -12.34 41.25
CA TYR A 121 38.27 -11.30 40.43
C TYR A 121 39.29 -10.22 40.05
N PRO A 122 40.24 -10.54 39.16
CA PRO A 122 41.25 -9.58 38.71
C PRO A 122 40.63 -8.36 38.00
N ASP A 123 39.48 -8.54 37.35
CA ASP A 123 38.75 -7.50 36.63
C ASP A 123 37.70 -6.77 37.48
N ALA A 124 37.72 -6.96 38.81
CA ALA A 124 36.83 -6.22 39.69
C ALA A 124 37.28 -4.75 39.79
N PRO A 125 36.37 -3.77 39.55
CA PRO A 125 36.74 -2.37 39.69
C PRO A 125 37.01 -2.04 41.15
N ARG A 126 38.10 -1.33 41.37
CA ARG A 126 38.58 -0.92 42.70
C ARG A 126 37.48 -0.28 43.54
N GLU A 127 36.66 0.59 42.94
CA GLU A 127 35.57 1.30 43.61
C GLU A 127 34.51 0.34 44.16
N THR A 128 34.27 -0.80 43.50
CA THR A 128 33.33 -1.82 43.97
C THR A 128 33.91 -2.61 45.15
N VAL A 129 35.21 -2.89 45.12
CA VAL A 129 35.89 -3.61 46.22
C VAL A 129 36.08 -2.71 47.45
N GLU A 130 36.38 -1.43 47.27
CA GLU A 130 36.41 -0.43 48.35
C GLU A 130 35.02 -0.26 48.98
N ARG A 131 33.96 -0.20 48.17
CA ARG A 131 32.57 -0.16 48.67
C ARG A 131 32.22 -1.45 49.43
N LEU A 132 32.70 -2.61 48.98
CA LEU A 132 32.55 -3.87 49.72
C LEU A 132 33.23 -3.81 51.10
N ALA A 133 34.45 -3.26 51.16
CA ALA A 133 35.22 -3.10 52.40
C ALA A 133 34.57 -2.13 53.39
N ALA A 134 34.02 -1.01 52.90
CA ALA A 134 33.36 0.02 53.70
C ALA A 134 32.18 -0.49 54.54
N TYR A 135 31.47 -1.52 54.06
CA TYR A 135 30.32 -2.12 54.76
C TYR A 135 30.62 -3.52 55.32
N SER A 136 31.89 -3.97 55.28
CA SER A 136 32.29 -5.29 55.76
C SER A 136 32.37 -5.39 57.30
N GLY A 137 32.43 -6.63 57.81
CA GLY A 137 32.62 -6.91 59.23
C GLY A 137 34.08 -6.88 59.71
N PHE A 138 35.03 -6.57 58.83
CA PHE A 138 36.46 -6.58 59.12
C PHE A 138 36.95 -5.26 59.73
N ALA A 139 38.03 -5.32 60.52
CA ALA A 139 38.71 -4.15 61.06
C ALA A 139 39.51 -3.40 59.98
N GLU A 140 39.74 -2.10 60.17
CA GLU A 140 40.50 -1.28 59.21
C GLU A 140 42.01 -1.40 59.44
N GLU A 141 42.61 -2.42 58.85
CA GLU A 141 44.07 -2.61 58.90
C GLU A 141 44.79 -1.90 57.73
N PRO A 142 45.99 -1.34 57.94
CA PRO A 142 46.79 -0.75 56.86
C PRO A 142 47.16 -1.79 55.78
N ALA A 143 47.27 -3.07 56.15
CA ALA A 143 47.49 -4.18 55.22
C ALA A 143 46.30 -4.40 54.27
N MET A 144 45.06 -4.16 54.73
CA MET A 144 43.85 -4.23 53.90
C MET A 144 43.87 -3.11 52.85
N GLN A 145 44.23 -1.89 53.23
CA GLN A 145 44.30 -0.77 52.29
C GLN A 145 45.34 -0.98 51.19
N ALA A 146 46.47 -1.62 51.52
CA ALA A 146 47.50 -1.97 50.53
C ALA A 146 46.97 -2.95 49.46
N VAL A 147 46.11 -3.90 49.85
CA VAL A 147 45.45 -4.84 48.92
C VAL A 147 44.34 -4.15 48.12
N LEU A 148 43.56 -3.25 48.71
CA LEU A 148 42.55 -2.48 47.97
C LEU A 148 43.19 -1.61 46.87
N ASN A 149 44.40 -1.08 47.14
CA ASN A 149 45.16 -0.30 46.17
C ASN A 149 45.67 -1.12 44.97
N SER A 150 45.70 -2.47 45.03
CA SER A 150 46.14 -3.30 43.90
C SER A 150 45.07 -3.49 42.82
N PHE A 151 43.80 -3.22 43.12
CA PHE A 151 42.72 -3.28 42.13
C PHE A 151 42.79 -2.10 41.14
N HIS A 152 42.40 -2.35 39.89
CA HIS A 152 42.39 -1.31 38.88
C HIS A 152 41.13 -0.44 38.97
N PRO A 153 41.25 0.89 38.79
CA PRO A 153 40.08 1.77 38.69
C PRO A 153 39.17 1.37 37.53
N ALA A 154 37.86 1.57 37.68
CA ALA A 154 36.88 1.24 36.64
C ALA A 154 37.19 1.89 35.28
N SER A 155 37.77 3.10 35.30
CA SER A 155 38.18 3.83 34.09
C SER A 155 39.31 3.14 33.32
N THR A 156 40.23 2.47 34.02
CA THR A 156 41.37 1.76 33.41
C THR A 156 40.88 0.46 32.78
N LEU A 157 40.08 -0.32 33.52
CA LEU A 157 39.48 -1.55 33.02
C LEU A 157 38.57 -1.31 31.79
N ALA A 158 37.83 -0.20 31.76
CA ALA A 158 37.01 0.17 30.61
C ALA A 158 37.87 0.46 29.37
N ARG A 159 39.00 1.15 29.55
CA ARG A 159 39.96 1.42 28.47
C ARG A 159 40.56 0.13 27.92
N ASP A 160 40.98 -0.78 28.80
CA ASP A 160 41.63 -2.03 28.39
C ASP A 160 40.65 -2.91 27.61
N ARG A 161 39.40 -3.03 28.07
CA ARG A 161 38.33 -3.72 27.32
C ARG A 161 38.07 -3.10 25.93
N MET A 162 38.17 -1.78 25.81
CA MET A 162 38.03 -1.12 24.50
C MET A 162 39.19 -1.45 23.57
N ILE A 163 40.42 -1.52 24.09
CA ILE A 163 41.62 -1.85 23.33
C ILE A 163 41.56 -3.31 22.88
N ASP A 164 41.23 -4.23 23.78
CA ASP A 164 41.11 -5.67 23.49
C ASP A 164 39.98 -5.99 22.50
N GLY A 165 38.96 -5.12 22.42
CA GLY A 165 37.87 -5.23 21.45
C GLY A 165 38.18 -4.70 20.05
N LEU A 166 39.30 -4.00 19.83
CA LEU A 166 39.66 -3.44 18.52
C LEU A 166 39.91 -4.50 17.44
N PRO A 167 40.66 -5.59 17.68
CA PRO A 167 40.90 -6.62 16.66
C PRO A 167 39.61 -7.18 16.06
N GLY A 168 38.66 -7.59 16.91
CA GLY A 168 37.37 -8.12 16.43
C GLY A 168 36.48 -7.09 15.71
N ARG A 169 36.72 -5.78 15.90
CA ARG A 169 36.07 -4.73 15.09
C ARG A 169 36.75 -4.56 13.74
N LEU A 170 38.09 -4.69 13.70
CA LEU A 170 38.86 -4.66 12.47
C LEU A 170 38.47 -5.82 11.54
N ASP A 171 38.38 -7.04 12.08
CA ASP A 171 37.97 -8.24 11.33
C ASP A 171 36.59 -8.06 10.67
N LYS A 172 35.65 -7.42 11.38
CA LYS A 172 34.32 -7.12 10.83
C LYS A 172 34.37 -6.11 9.69
N ILE A 173 35.23 -5.08 9.81
CA ILE A 173 35.39 -4.07 8.77
C ILE A 173 36.02 -4.70 7.52
N GLU A 174 37.02 -5.56 7.70
CA GLU A 174 37.64 -6.31 6.61
C GLU A 174 36.61 -7.18 5.87
N GLY A 175 35.76 -7.91 6.61
CA GLY A 175 34.64 -8.66 6.01
C GLY A 175 33.63 -7.80 5.25
N TYR A 176 33.39 -6.55 5.67
CA TYR A 176 32.54 -5.63 4.89
C TYR A 176 33.20 -5.18 3.59
N PHE A 177 34.52 -5.03 3.55
CA PHE A 177 35.24 -4.69 2.32
C PHE A 177 35.20 -5.84 1.31
N GLU A 178 35.39 -7.09 1.73
CA GLU A 178 35.29 -8.27 0.84
C GLU A 178 33.89 -8.41 0.23
N LEU A 179 32.84 -8.18 1.03
CA LEU A 179 31.46 -8.18 0.54
C LEU A 179 31.19 -7.04 -0.45
N ALA A 180 31.77 -5.86 -0.21
CA ALA A 180 31.63 -4.73 -1.12
C ALA A 180 32.37 -4.96 -2.45
N GLU A 181 33.54 -5.59 -2.41
CA GLU A 181 34.33 -5.92 -3.61
C GLU A 181 33.58 -6.92 -4.50
N THR A 182 33.07 -8.02 -3.93
CA THR A 182 32.30 -9.01 -4.68
C THR A 182 31.02 -8.43 -5.30
N ALA A 183 30.32 -7.54 -4.58
CA ALA A 183 29.15 -6.85 -5.12
C ALA A 183 29.53 -5.87 -6.25
N ALA A 184 30.69 -5.20 -6.16
CA ALA A 184 31.19 -4.33 -7.22
C ALA A 184 31.54 -5.12 -8.50
N GLU A 185 32.13 -6.31 -8.36
CA GLU A 185 32.41 -7.19 -9.50
C GLU A 185 31.13 -7.70 -10.17
N GLU A 186 30.12 -8.09 -9.38
CA GLU A 186 28.83 -8.55 -9.93
C GLU A 186 28.10 -7.42 -10.68
N THR A 187 28.12 -6.20 -10.13
CA THR A 187 27.51 -5.03 -10.78
C THR A 187 28.23 -4.67 -12.08
N ALA A 188 29.57 -4.75 -12.13
CA ALA A 188 30.33 -4.57 -13.37
C ALA A 188 29.95 -5.61 -14.44
N ALA A 189 29.83 -6.89 -14.07
CA ALA A 189 29.41 -7.93 -14.99
C ALA A 189 27.99 -7.73 -15.55
N ARG A 190 27.06 -7.23 -14.71
CA ARG A 190 25.70 -6.88 -15.15
C ARG A 190 25.69 -5.70 -16.12
N ILE A 191 26.54 -4.68 -15.90
CA ILE A 191 26.69 -3.55 -16.82
C ILE A 191 27.16 -4.04 -18.19
N ASP A 192 28.19 -4.88 -18.25
CA ASP A 192 28.67 -5.47 -19.51
C ASP A 192 27.58 -6.25 -20.26
N GLN A 193 26.72 -6.96 -19.53
CA GLN A 193 25.59 -7.69 -20.12
C GLN A 193 24.51 -6.74 -20.67
N LEU A 194 24.22 -5.66 -19.95
CA LEU A 194 23.27 -4.62 -20.39
C LEU A 194 23.77 -3.87 -21.62
N GLU A 195 25.07 -3.58 -21.72
CA GLU A 195 25.64 -2.96 -22.91
C GLU A 195 25.51 -3.87 -24.15
N LYS A 196 25.77 -5.17 -23.99
CA LYS A 196 25.60 -6.16 -25.06
C LYS A 196 24.14 -6.27 -25.51
N SER A 197 23.20 -6.28 -24.57
CA SER A 197 21.76 -6.36 -24.91
C SER A 197 21.26 -5.07 -25.57
N ALA A 198 21.71 -3.90 -25.10
CA ALA A 198 21.39 -2.61 -25.71
C ALA A 198 21.93 -2.49 -27.16
N ALA A 199 23.14 -2.98 -27.42
CA ALA A 199 23.68 -3.04 -28.78
C ALA A 199 22.85 -3.96 -29.69
N ALA A 200 22.40 -5.11 -29.17
CA ALA A 200 21.55 -6.04 -29.91
C ALA A 200 20.16 -5.45 -30.21
N THR A 201 19.50 -4.83 -29.23
CA THR A 201 18.19 -4.18 -29.42
C THR A 201 18.29 -3.02 -30.40
N SER A 202 19.35 -2.20 -30.33
CA SER A 202 19.59 -1.12 -31.30
C SER A 202 19.66 -1.65 -32.75
N LYS A 203 20.30 -2.81 -32.95
CA LYS A 203 20.38 -3.45 -34.28
C LYS A 203 19.00 -3.91 -34.77
N VAL A 204 18.18 -4.50 -33.89
CA VAL A 204 16.80 -4.92 -34.20
C VAL A 204 15.93 -3.70 -34.53
N VAL A 205 16.02 -2.62 -33.76
CA VAL A 205 15.28 -1.37 -34.03
C VAL A 205 15.64 -0.82 -35.40
N LYS A 206 16.93 -0.75 -35.75
CA LYS A 206 17.36 -0.32 -37.09
C LYS A 206 16.79 -1.18 -38.21
N GLN A 207 16.72 -2.50 -38.03
CA GLN A 207 16.08 -3.40 -38.99
C GLN A 207 14.58 -3.14 -39.12
N LEU A 208 13.88 -2.97 -37.99
CA LEU A 208 12.45 -2.66 -37.99
C LEU A 208 12.14 -1.33 -38.68
N THR A 209 12.93 -0.28 -38.43
CA THR A 209 12.79 1.00 -39.12
C THR A 209 12.94 0.85 -40.64
N GLY A 210 13.90 0.04 -41.09
CA GLY A 210 14.06 -0.30 -42.52
C GLY A 210 12.83 -1.00 -43.10
N ASN A 211 12.28 -1.98 -42.39
CA ASN A 211 11.07 -2.69 -42.82
C ASN A 211 9.84 -1.78 -42.87
N PHE A 212 9.66 -0.88 -41.89
CA PHE A 212 8.56 0.09 -41.89
C PHE A 212 8.63 1.07 -43.05
N ALA A 213 9.84 1.49 -43.46
CA ALA A 213 10.00 2.32 -44.65
C ALA A 213 9.55 1.58 -45.92
N GLY A 214 9.80 0.26 -46.01
CA GLY A 214 9.27 -0.58 -47.08
C GLY A 214 7.75 -0.66 -47.07
N VAL A 215 7.15 -0.96 -45.92
CA VAL A 215 5.68 -1.03 -45.76
C VAL A 215 5.01 0.31 -46.09
N ALA A 216 5.62 1.43 -45.70
CA ALA A 216 5.09 2.75 -46.06
C ALA A 216 5.05 2.99 -47.58
N HIS A 217 6.05 2.47 -48.31
CA HIS A 217 6.07 2.52 -49.76
C HIS A 217 4.97 1.64 -50.37
N ASP A 218 4.82 0.41 -49.88
CA ASP A 218 3.78 -0.53 -50.34
C ASP A 218 2.35 0.02 -50.10
N VAL A 219 2.13 0.71 -48.98
CA VAL A 219 0.85 1.37 -48.66
C VAL A 219 0.56 2.51 -49.63
N GLU A 220 1.55 3.29 -50.02
CA GLU A 220 1.38 4.37 -50.99
C GLU A 220 1.07 3.82 -52.39
N ASP A 221 1.74 2.75 -52.81
CA ASP A 221 1.46 2.07 -54.08
C ASP A 221 0.03 1.49 -54.10
N LEU A 222 -0.40 0.86 -53.00
CA LEU A 222 -1.77 0.39 -52.83
C LEU A 222 -2.79 1.53 -52.91
N ARG A 223 -2.50 2.69 -52.31
CA ARG A 223 -3.37 3.87 -52.36
C ARG A 223 -3.53 4.39 -53.78
N VAL A 224 -2.44 4.47 -54.55
CA VAL A 224 -2.45 4.88 -55.96
C VAL A 224 -3.26 3.89 -56.80
N ALA A 225 -3.08 2.59 -56.58
CA ALA A 225 -3.85 1.56 -57.27
C ALA A 225 -5.36 1.65 -56.96
N LEU A 226 -5.71 1.89 -55.69
CA LEU A 226 -7.11 2.04 -55.27
C LEU A 226 -7.78 3.25 -55.95
N GLN A 227 -7.08 4.39 -56.00
CA GLN A 227 -7.57 5.59 -56.68
C GLN A 227 -7.86 5.35 -58.16
N SER A 228 -6.95 4.66 -58.85
CA SER A 228 -7.16 4.26 -60.26
C SER A 228 -8.38 3.36 -60.44
N VAL A 229 -8.65 2.43 -59.51
CA VAL A 229 -9.86 1.59 -59.55
C VAL A 229 -11.12 2.43 -59.35
N THR A 230 -11.10 3.39 -58.41
CA THR A 230 -12.22 4.32 -58.20
C THR A 230 -12.52 5.15 -59.44
N ASP A 231 -11.49 5.67 -60.12
CA ASP A 231 -11.66 6.45 -61.36
C ASP A 231 -12.28 5.61 -62.48
N ARG A 232 -11.86 4.34 -62.61
CA ARG A 232 -12.46 3.39 -63.57
C ARG A 232 -13.92 3.08 -63.25
N LEU A 233 -14.29 2.94 -61.98
CA LEU A 233 -15.68 2.73 -61.56
C LEU A 233 -16.56 3.95 -61.88
N GLN A 234 -16.04 5.17 -61.71
CA GLN A 234 -16.75 6.39 -62.13
C GLN A 234 -16.97 6.44 -63.64
N GLN A 235 -15.96 6.08 -64.44
CA GLN A 235 -16.09 6.00 -65.91
C GLN A 235 -17.14 4.96 -66.33
N LEU A 236 -17.14 3.77 -65.69
CA LEU A 236 -18.14 2.74 -65.96
C LEU A 236 -19.56 3.20 -65.58
N SER A 237 -19.70 3.95 -64.48
CA SER A 237 -20.99 4.51 -64.07
C SER A 237 -21.51 5.54 -65.08
N GLN A 238 -20.65 6.44 -65.59
CA GLN A 238 -21.02 7.38 -66.66
C GLN A 238 -21.41 6.67 -67.95
N LEU A 239 -20.66 5.62 -68.34
CA LEU A 239 -21.00 4.79 -69.49
C LEU A 239 -22.38 4.16 -69.31
N ALA A 240 -22.67 3.54 -68.17
CA ALA A 240 -23.96 2.93 -67.86
C ALA A 240 -25.13 3.94 -67.92
N GLN A 241 -24.92 5.16 -67.42
CA GLN A 241 -25.92 6.24 -67.52
C GLN A 241 -26.16 6.66 -68.97
N SER A 242 -25.10 6.73 -69.79
CA SER A 242 -25.23 7.07 -71.22
C SER A 242 -25.97 5.98 -72.03
N THR A 243 -25.74 4.69 -71.74
CA THR A 243 -26.48 3.59 -72.36
C THR A 243 -27.94 3.56 -71.95
N ALA A 244 -28.24 3.86 -70.68
CA ALA A 244 -29.63 4.01 -70.23
C ALA A 244 -30.36 5.15 -70.96
N GLY A 245 -29.69 6.29 -71.16
CA GLY A 245 -30.21 7.41 -71.95
C GLY A 245 -30.48 7.03 -73.41
N ALA A 246 -29.53 6.34 -74.05
CA ALA A 246 -29.69 5.86 -75.43
C ALA A 246 -30.82 4.82 -75.58
N GLN A 247 -31.03 3.96 -74.58
CA GLN A 247 -32.14 3.01 -74.56
C GLN A 247 -33.51 3.71 -74.43
N GLN A 248 -33.56 4.82 -73.68
CA GLN A 248 -34.76 5.64 -73.54
C GLN A 248 -35.08 6.43 -74.82
N GLU A 249 -34.07 6.88 -75.56
CA GLU A 249 -34.25 7.46 -76.90
C GLU A 249 -34.69 6.42 -77.93
N ALA A 250 -34.09 5.21 -77.92
CA ALA A 250 -34.46 4.12 -78.82
C ALA A 250 -35.92 3.67 -78.59
N SER A 251 -36.38 3.61 -77.34
CA SER A 251 -37.78 3.31 -77.01
C SER A 251 -38.76 4.40 -77.45
N GLN A 252 -38.35 5.68 -77.44
CA GLN A 252 -39.15 6.77 -78.02
C GLN A 252 -39.19 6.74 -79.55
N VAL A 253 -38.12 6.29 -80.21
CA VAL A 253 -38.08 6.08 -81.67
C VAL A 253 -38.95 4.89 -82.08
N LEU A 254 -38.95 3.80 -81.30
CA LEU A 254 -39.85 2.66 -81.49
C LEU A 254 -41.33 3.06 -81.31
N ALA A 255 -41.65 3.92 -80.36
CA ALA A 255 -43.00 4.48 -80.18
C ALA A 255 -43.43 5.46 -81.31
N ARG A 256 -42.46 6.01 -82.06
CA ARG A 256 -42.73 6.77 -83.30
C ARG A 256 -42.86 5.87 -84.53
N SER A 257 -42.20 4.71 -84.53
CA SER A 257 -42.31 3.69 -85.59
C SER A 257 -43.68 3.00 -85.60
N THR A 258 -44.36 2.88 -84.46
CA THR A 258 -45.73 2.33 -84.38
C THR A 258 -46.80 3.20 -85.05
N LEU A 259 -46.46 4.43 -85.46
CA LEU A 259 -47.31 5.29 -86.30
C LEU A 259 -47.06 5.12 -87.81
N GLN A 260 -46.09 4.29 -88.21
CA GLN A 260 -45.83 3.92 -89.60
C GLN A 260 -46.37 2.52 -89.98
N ASP A 261 -47.04 1.84 -89.05
CA ASP A 261 -47.73 0.55 -89.32
C ASP A 261 -49.09 0.73 -90.02
N GLU A 262 -49.64 1.95 -90.08
CA GLU A 262 -50.86 2.24 -90.84
C GLU A 262 -50.64 2.22 -92.37
N GLN A 263 -49.39 2.29 -92.86
CA GLN A 263 -49.06 2.16 -94.29
C GLN A 263 -48.81 0.72 -94.75
N ILE A 264 -48.66 -0.24 -93.83
CA ILE A 264 -48.52 -1.67 -94.13
C ILE A 264 -49.90 -2.36 -94.18
N SER A 265 -50.93 -1.77 -93.57
CA SER A 265 -52.32 -2.23 -93.65
C SER A 265 -52.89 -2.32 -95.08
N ALA A 266 -52.35 -1.56 -96.03
CA ALA A 266 -52.77 -1.61 -97.44
C ALA A 266 -52.09 -2.74 -98.25
N VAL A 267 -51.02 -3.33 -97.74
CA VAL A 267 -50.30 -4.46 -98.37
C VAL A 267 -50.79 -5.82 -97.83
N LEU A 268 -51.40 -5.83 -96.63
CA LEU A 268 -52.00 -7.03 -96.02
C LEU A 268 -53.27 -7.53 -96.74
N ASP A 269 -54.00 -6.67 -97.45
CA ASP A 269 -55.11 -7.08 -98.32
C ASP A 269 -54.64 -7.92 -99.54
N SER A 270 -53.34 -7.82 -99.90
CA SER A 270 -52.73 -8.67 -100.93
C SER A 270 -52.21 -10.01 -100.38
N LEU A 271 -52.06 -10.16 -99.05
CA LEU A 271 -51.55 -11.39 -98.41
C LEU A 271 -52.68 -12.34 -97.96
N ALA A 272 -53.94 -11.90 -98.03
CA ALA A 272 -55.12 -12.73 -97.80
C ALA A 272 -55.28 -13.88 -98.83
N VAL A 273 -54.57 -13.82 -99.96
CA VAL A 273 -54.51 -14.90 -100.96
C VAL A 273 -53.50 -16.00 -100.57
N GLN A 274 -52.57 -15.74 -99.64
CA GLN A 274 -51.60 -16.72 -99.13
C GLN A 274 -52.07 -17.50 -97.88
N VAL A 275 -53.34 -17.38 -97.52
CA VAL A 275 -54.02 -18.25 -96.52
C VAL A 275 -54.07 -19.72 -96.97
N ALA A 276 -53.93 -20.06 -98.25
CA ALA A 276 -54.18 -21.43 -98.69
C ALA A 276 -53.09 -22.46 -98.34
N ASN A 277 -51.83 -22.04 -98.08
CA ASN A 277 -50.70 -22.98 -97.96
C ASN A 277 -50.25 -23.31 -96.52
N LEU A 278 -50.77 -22.64 -95.49
CA LEU A 278 -50.31 -22.79 -94.09
C LEU A 278 -51.26 -23.59 -93.18
N VAL A 279 -52.22 -24.32 -93.75
CA VAL A 279 -53.03 -25.31 -93.01
C VAL A 279 -52.23 -26.59 -92.69
N ALA A 280 -51.04 -26.78 -93.27
CA ALA A 280 -50.19 -27.96 -93.06
C ALA A 280 -49.29 -27.92 -91.80
N GLU A 281 -49.12 -26.77 -91.13
CA GLU A 281 -48.20 -26.63 -89.99
C GLU A 281 -48.89 -26.74 -88.61
N ARG A 282 -50.17 -27.10 -88.56
CA ARG A 282 -50.93 -27.35 -87.31
C ARG A 282 -50.41 -28.56 -86.50
N ALA A 283 -49.56 -29.40 -87.09
CA ALA A 283 -49.01 -30.59 -86.43
C ALA A 283 -47.91 -30.28 -85.38
N LYS A 284 -47.33 -29.06 -85.35
CA LYS A 284 -46.17 -28.77 -84.49
C LYS A 284 -46.52 -28.14 -83.12
N VAL A 285 -47.78 -27.82 -82.86
CA VAL A 285 -48.22 -27.27 -81.55
C VAL A 285 -48.55 -28.38 -80.54
N GLN A 286 -48.71 -29.63 -80.99
CA GLN A 286 -48.91 -30.79 -80.11
C GLN A 286 -47.61 -31.27 -79.42
N ALA A 287 -46.43 -30.79 -79.86
CA ALA A 287 -45.13 -31.18 -79.32
C ALA A 287 -44.63 -30.29 -78.16
N ILE A 288 -45.33 -29.19 -77.84
CA ILE A 288 -44.95 -28.28 -76.74
C ILE A 288 -45.71 -28.64 -75.44
N GLU A 289 -46.85 -29.34 -75.56
CA GLU A 289 -47.63 -29.83 -74.42
C GLU A 289 -46.89 -30.97 -73.67
N GLU A 290 -46.20 -31.86 -74.40
CA GLU A 290 -45.41 -32.97 -73.81
C GLU A 290 -44.09 -32.52 -73.12
N ALA A 291 -43.59 -31.31 -73.43
CA ALA A 291 -42.37 -30.76 -72.82
C ALA A 291 -42.64 -30.06 -71.46
N LEU A 292 -43.91 -29.78 -71.13
CA LEU A 292 -44.30 -29.15 -69.87
C LEU A 292 -44.64 -30.20 -68.78
N ASP A 293 -45.08 -31.40 -69.17
CA ASP A 293 -45.30 -32.53 -68.26
C ASP A 293 -44.00 -33.16 -67.73
N THR A 294 -42.88 -32.98 -68.42
CA THR A 294 -41.56 -33.49 -68.01
C THR A 294 -40.85 -32.61 -66.97
N LEU A 295 -41.31 -31.37 -66.76
CA LEU A 295 -40.76 -30.44 -65.76
C LEU A 295 -41.52 -30.49 -64.41
N SER A 296 -42.73 -31.06 -64.35
CA SER A 296 -43.51 -31.20 -63.11
C SER A 296 -43.19 -32.49 -62.32
N ALA A 297 -42.48 -33.45 -62.92
CA ALA A 297 -42.17 -34.76 -62.32
C ALA A 297 -40.83 -34.84 -61.53
N ARG A 298 -40.15 -33.71 -61.29
CA ARG A 298 -38.81 -33.68 -60.62
C ARG A 298 -38.79 -32.97 -59.25
N VAL A 299 -39.90 -33.06 -58.52
CA VAL A 299 -40.07 -32.40 -57.20
C VAL A 299 -39.62 -33.25 -55.98
N PRO A 300 -39.44 -34.58 -55.99
CA PRO A 300 -38.96 -35.27 -54.79
C PRO A 300 -37.44 -35.48 -54.85
N ASP A 301 -36.66 -34.42 -54.60
CA ASP A 301 -35.25 -34.56 -54.17
C ASP A 301 -34.74 -33.36 -53.33
N TRP A 302 -35.66 -32.52 -52.83
CA TRP A 302 -35.35 -31.42 -51.91
C TRP A 302 -35.48 -31.80 -50.42
N GLU A 303 -35.97 -33.00 -50.10
CA GLU A 303 -36.04 -33.50 -48.71
C GLU A 303 -34.73 -34.16 -48.23
N VAL A 304 -33.85 -34.58 -49.14
CA VAL A 304 -32.54 -35.17 -48.79
C VAL A 304 -31.48 -34.09 -48.53
N THR A 305 -31.57 -32.93 -49.19
CA THR A 305 -30.67 -31.78 -48.98
C THR A 305 -31.00 -30.97 -47.71
N ALA A 306 -32.26 -30.99 -47.25
CA ALA A 306 -32.66 -30.38 -45.98
C ALA A 306 -32.16 -31.17 -44.76
N ASN A 307 -32.16 -32.52 -44.84
CA ASN A 307 -31.65 -33.37 -43.74
C ASN A 307 -30.12 -33.35 -43.61
N ALA A 308 -29.37 -33.08 -44.68
CA ALA A 308 -27.91 -32.94 -44.63
C ALA A 308 -27.44 -31.61 -44.02
N MET A 309 -28.26 -30.54 -44.12
CA MET A 309 -27.99 -29.25 -43.49
C MET A 309 -28.28 -29.27 -41.97
N ALA A 310 -29.26 -30.07 -41.52
CA ALA A 310 -29.55 -30.24 -40.10
C ALA A 310 -28.42 -30.98 -39.34
N THR A 311 -27.75 -31.95 -39.97
CA THR A 311 -26.61 -32.68 -39.36
C THR A 311 -25.29 -31.90 -39.36
N LEU A 312 -25.19 -30.80 -40.12
CA LEU A 312 -24.04 -29.88 -40.10
C LEU A 312 -24.20 -28.77 -39.04
N CYS A 313 -25.43 -28.39 -38.69
CA CYS A 313 -25.69 -27.44 -37.59
C CYS A 313 -25.40 -28.07 -36.21
N GLU A 314 -25.77 -29.34 -35.96
CA GLU A 314 -25.42 -30.02 -34.69
C GLU A 314 -23.90 -30.27 -34.52
N ARG A 315 -23.10 -30.25 -35.60
CA ARG A 315 -21.64 -30.39 -35.53
C ARG A 315 -20.87 -29.07 -35.42
N LEU A 316 -21.55 -27.94 -35.63
CA LEU A 316 -20.99 -26.59 -35.46
C LEU A 316 -21.19 -26.08 -34.03
N ASP A 317 -22.25 -26.49 -33.33
CA ASP A 317 -22.47 -26.17 -31.92
C ASP A 317 -21.48 -26.88 -30.97
N ASP A 318 -20.84 -27.97 -31.42
CA ASP A 318 -19.80 -28.70 -30.65
C ASP A 318 -18.36 -28.23 -30.99
N HIS A 319 -18.21 -27.24 -31.89
CA HIS A 319 -16.91 -26.70 -32.30
C HIS A 319 -16.69 -25.21 -31.98
N ASP A 320 -17.72 -24.46 -31.60
CA ASP A 320 -17.62 -23.08 -31.09
C ASP A 320 -17.43 -22.96 -29.56
N LEU A 321 -17.38 -24.09 -28.83
CA LEU A 321 -17.02 -24.14 -27.41
C LEU A 321 -15.52 -24.39 -27.13
N ARG A 322 -14.64 -24.30 -28.15
CA ARG A 322 -13.22 -24.66 -27.99
C ARG A 322 -12.17 -23.72 -28.59
N SER A 323 -12.50 -22.46 -28.86
CA SER A 323 -11.53 -21.52 -29.46
C SER A 323 -11.56 -20.09 -28.91
N SER A 324 -11.60 -19.92 -27.58
CA SER A 324 -11.12 -18.70 -26.93
C SER A 324 -10.83 -18.96 -25.45
N ARG A 325 -9.71 -19.65 -25.19
CA ARG A 325 -9.00 -19.60 -23.91
C ARG A 325 -7.52 -19.55 -24.23
N PRO A 326 -6.76 -18.57 -23.70
CA PRO A 326 -5.30 -18.60 -23.85
C PRO A 326 -4.74 -19.84 -23.14
N PRO A 327 -3.57 -20.34 -23.56
CA PRO A 327 -3.00 -21.54 -22.97
C PRO A 327 -2.63 -21.27 -21.52
N ARG A 328 -3.24 -22.03 -20.61
CA ARG A 328 -2.72 -22.22 -19.26
C ARG A 328 -1.37 -22.93 -19.40
N HIS A 329 -0.29 -22.18 -19.22
CA HIS A 329 0.98 -22.78 -18.88
C HIS A 329 0.89 -23.30 -17.44
N ASP A 330 0.56 -24.58 -17.29
CA ASP A 330 0.96 -25.35 -16.12
C ASP A 330 2.47 -25.61 -16.22
N THR A 331 3.26 -24.69 -15.67
CA THR A 331 4.60 -24.97 -15.13
C THR A 331 5.02 -23.87 -14.17
N GLY A 332 5.08 -24.19 -12.87
CA GLY A 332 5.91 -23.49 -11.87
C GLY A 332 5.17 -22.53 -10.94
N ASP A 333 4.88 -22.99 -9.72
CA ASP A 333 4.56 -22.19 -8.51
C ASP A 333 3.73 -20.91 -8.74
N GLN A 334 2.42 -21.06 -8.94
CA GLN A 334 1.48 -19.96 -8.75
C GLN A 334 1.47 -19.58 -7.26
N ALA A 335 2.15 -18.49 -6.93
CA ALA A 335 1.91 -17.79 -5.68
C ALA A 335 0.44 -17.33 -5.67
N ASN A 336 -0.44 -18.15 -5.07
CA ASN A 336 -1.85 -17.85 -4.90
C ASN A 336 -2.02 -16.43 -4.35
N VAL A 337 -2.51 -15.53 -5.20
CA VAL A 337 -2.87 -14.17 -4.81
C VAL A 337 -4.04 -14.30 -3.85
N ARG A 338 -3.77 -14.09 -2.55
CA ARG A 338 -4.76 -14.26 -1.49
C ARG A 338 -5.70 -13.05 -1.45
N LEU A 339 -6.65 -13.03 -2.36
CA LEU A 339 -7.77 -12.09 -2.37
C LEU A 339 -8.79 -12.53 -1.32
N ILE A 340 -9.18 -11.62 -0.43
CA ILE A 340 -10.15 -11.88 0.63
C ILE A 340 -11.43 -11.15 0.27
N GLU A 341 -12.50 -11.93 0.11
CA GLU A 341 -13.85 -11.39 -0.05
C GLU A 341 -14.42 -11.05 1.33
N ASN A 342 -14.83 -9.80 1.52
CA ASN A 342 -15.47 -9.37 2.76
C ASN A 342 -16.96 -9.15 2.52
N GLU A 343 -17.77 -10.10 2.98
CA GLU A 343 -19.22 -9.98 3.01
C GLU A 343 -19.67 -9.07 4.17
N THR A 344 -20.55 -8.12 3.86
CA THR A 344 -20.93 -7.08 4.81
C THR A 344 -22.14 -7.48 5.66
N THR A 345 -22.06 -7.30 6.98
CA THR A 345 -23.08 -7.74 7.96
C THR A 345 -23.80 -6.59 8.69
N GLY A 346 -23.93 -5.42 8.08
CA GLY A 346 -24.58 -4.25 8.70
C GLY A 346 -25.60 -3.52 7.82
N PRO A 347 -26.06 -2.33 8.24
CA PRO A 347 -27.10 -1.59 7.54
C PRO A 347 -26.64 -1.11 6.16
N PHE A 348 -27.36 -1.55 5.14
CA PHE A 348 -27.15 -1.13 3.76
C PHE A 348 -27.78 0.23 3.48
N VAL A 349 -27.06 1.06 2.73
CA VAL A 349 -27.53 2.38 2.27
C VAL A 349 -27.30 2.46 0.77
N GLU A 350 -28.37 2.65 0.00
CA GLU A 350 -28.24 2.92 -1.44
C GLU A 350 -27.73 4.35 -1.67
N VAL A 351 -26.61 4.45 -2.37
CA VAL A 351 -25.93 5.71 -2.71
C VAL A 351 -26.42 6.15 -4.09
N SER A 352 -27.41 7.03 -4.10
CA SER A 352 -28.01 7.62 -5.31
C SER A 352 -27.63 9.08 -5.53
N SER A 353 -26.97 9.73 -4.55
CA SER A 353 -26.54 11.12 -4.63
C SER A 353 -25.26 11.38 -3.86
N VAL A 354 -24.62 12.49 -4.19
CA VAL A 354 -23.42 13.02 -3.52
C VAL A 354 -23.63 13.19 -2.01
N ASP A 355 -24.79 13.73 -1.61
CA ASP A 355 -25.09 13.95 -0.20
C ASP A 355 -25.19 12.64 0.59
N VAL A 356 -25.74 11.59 -0.03
CA VAL A 356 -25.84 10.27 0.58
C VAL A 356 -24.44 9.67 0.70
N ALA A 357 -23.65 9.70 -0.39
CA ALA A 357 -22.27 9.22 -0.38
C ALA A 357 -21.42 9.88 0.72
N TRP A 358 -21.50 11.22 0.80
CA TRP A 358 -20.80 12.01 1.79
C TRP A 358 -21.19 11.62 3.22
N LYS A 359 -22.49 11.46 3.50
CA LYS A 359 -22.99 11.08 4.83
C LYS A 359 -22.56 9.67 5.23
N VAL A 360 -22.58 8.70 4.31
CA VAL A 360 -22.17 7.32 4.59
C VAL A 360 -20.68 7.26 4.91
N ILE A 361 -19.83 7.91 4.09
CA ILE A 361 -18.39 7.99 4.36
C ILE A 361 -18.11 8.69 5.70
N ALA A 362 -18.76 9.83 5.96
CA ALA A 362 -18.60 10.57 7.21
C ALA A 362 -19.09 9.77 8.43
N ASN A 363 -20.15 8.97 8.29
CA ASN A 363 -20.64 8.10 9.34
C ASN A 363 -19.60 7.00 9.67
N ASN A 364 -19.01 6.39 8.66
CA ASN A 364 -18.02 5.34 8.85
C ASN A 364 -16.71 5.86 9.46
N LEU A 365 -16.26 7.06 9.08
CA LEU A 365 -15.14 7.72 9.76
C LEU A 365 -15.48 8.00 11.24
N GLN A 366 -16.71 8.42 11.55
CA GLN A 366 -17.15 8.61 12.93
C GLN A 366 -17.24 7.28 13.69
N ALA A 367 -17.61 6.18 13.03
CA ALA A 367 -17.64 4.84 13.61
C ALA A 367 -16.24 4.34 13.99
N CYS A 368 -15.19 4.81 13.31
CA CYS A 368 -13.80 4.61 13.70
C CYS A 368 -13.30 5.54 14.81
N GLY A 369 -14.15 6.44 15.31
CA GLY A 369 -13.80 7.37 16.38
C GLY A 369 -13.36 8.75 15.91
N VAL A 370 -13.43 9.09 14.62
CA VAL A 370 -13.09 10.46 14.16
C VAL A 370 -14.13 11.47 14.66
N VAL A 371 -13.67 12.66 15.07
CA VAL A 371 -14.54 13.77 15.48
C VAL A 371 -15.43 14.19 14.31
N LYS A 372 -16.69 14.55 14.59
CA LYS A 372 -17.71 14.82 13.56
C LYS A 372 -17.28 15.85 12.49
N ASN A 373 -16.62 16.93 12.90
CA ASN A 373 -16.19 17.98 11.96
C ASN A 373 -15.10 17.47 11.01
N ASP A 374 -14.09 16.79 11.55
CA ASP A 374 -13.02 16.18 10.76
C ASP A 374 -13.55 15.07 9.85
N ALA A 375 -14.42 14.20 10.37
CA ALA A 375 -15.06 13.16 9.57
C ALA A 375 -15.82 13.74 8.38
N ASN A 376 -16.59 14.81 8.59
CA ASN A 376 -17.30 15.49 7.51
C ASN A 376 -16.34 16.13 6.49
N ARG A 377 -15.24 16.71 6.95
CA ARG A 377 -14.21 17.33 6.09
C ARG A 377 -13.51 16.27 5.24
N TYR A 378 -12.95 15.24 5.86
CA TYR A 378 -12.24 14.17 5.16
C TYR A 378 -13.17 13.34 4.27
N ALA A 379 -14.42 13.13 4.65
CA ALA A 379 -15.41 12.46 3.79
C ALA A 379 -15.62 13.20 2.46
N ARG A 380 -15.63 14.55 2.46
CA ARG A 380 -15.69 15.32 1.21
C ARG A 380 -14.44 15.14 0.35
N HIS A 381 -13.27 15.11 0.98
CA HIS A 381 -12.01 14.94 0.25
C HIS A 381 -11.90 13.54 -0.37
N ILE A 382 -12.30 12.51 0.38
CA ILE A 382 -12.38 11.13 -0.10
C ILE A 382 -13.38 11.05 -1.25
N LEU A 383 -14.58 11.62 -1.09
CA LEU A 383 -15.60 11.60 -2.14
C LEU A 383 -15.14 12.30 -3.43
N ALA A 384 -14.42 13.42 -3.33
CA ALA A 384 -13.83 14.09 -4.48
C ALA A 384 -12.87 13.17 -5.26
N ALA A 385 -12.06 12.39 -4.54
CA ALA A 385 -11.14 11.43 -5.13
C ALA A 385 -11.85 10.22 -5.75
N VAL A 386 -12.92 9.72 -5.10
CA VAL A 386 -13.80 8.67 -5.62
C VAL A 386 -14.40 9.09 -6.97
N ILE A 387 -15.06 10.24 -7.02
CA ILE A 387 -15.69 10.76 -8.25
C ILE A 387 -14.63 11.04 -9.33
N SER A 388 -13.43 11.48 -8.93
CA SER A 388 -12.30 11.67 -9.84
C SER A 388 -11.68 10.37 -10.35
N GLY A 389 -12.05 9.21 -9.82
CA GLY A 389 -11.51 7.91 -10.18
C GLY A 389 -10.03 7.73 -9.79
N GLN A 390 -9.64 8.30 -8.66
CA GLN A 390 -8.27 8.28 -8.14
C GLN A 390 -8.04 7.14 -7.13
N LEU A 391 -6.78 6.86 -6.82
CA LEU A 391 -6.41 5.93 -5.75
C LEU A 391 -6.42 6.67 -4.41
N ILE A 392 -7.29 6.25 -3.49
CA ILE A 392 -7.40 6.84 -2.14
C ILE A 392 -6.41 6.13 -1.22
N GLN A 393 -5.54 6.86 -0.54
CA GLN A 393 -4.45 6.27 0.21
C GLN A 393 -4.47 6.72 1.67
N PHE A 394 -4.23 5.80 2.59
CA PHE A 394 -4.13 6.08 4.02
C PHE A 394 -2.76 5.71 4.56
N LYS A 395 -2.13 6.62 5.29
CA LYS A 395 -0.95 6.37 6.11
C LYS A 395 -1.23 6.69 7.58
N GLY A 396 -0.37 6.26 8.47
CA GLY A 396 -0.45 6.49 9.92
C GLY A 396 -0.83 5.25 10.72
N SER A 397 -1.02 5.41 12.03
CA SER A 397 -1.22 4.30 12.97
C SER A 397 -2.56 3.57 12.81
N THR A 398 -3.58 4.22 12.26
CA THR A 398 -4.93 3.65 12.07
C THR A 398 -5.33 3.49 10.60
N ALA A 399 -4.35 3.54 9.69
CA ALA A 399 -4.57 3.50 8.25
C ALA A 399 -5.44 2.32 7.78
N ASP A 400 -5.12 1.10 8.21
CA ASP A 400 -5.88 -0.11 7.83
C ASP A 400 -7.34 -0.04 8.30
N LEU A 401 -7.57 0.44 9.53
CA LEU A 401 -8.91 0.54 10.12
C LEU A 401 -9.78 1.57 9.40
N ILE A 402 -9.21 2.74 9.09
CA ILE A 402 -9.91 3.79 8.34
C ILE A 402 -10.15 3.33 6.90
N ALA A 403 -9.17 2.66 6.27
CA ALA A 403 -9.32 2.13 4.93
C ALA A 403 -10.44 1.08 4.84
N ASP A 404 -10.56 0.19 5.83
CA ASP A 404 -11.67 -0.78 5.93
C ASP A 404 -13.03 -0.08 6.06
N ALA A 405 -13.12 0.96 6.89
CA ALA A 405 -14.36 1.70 7.09
C ALA A 405 -14.79 2.49 5.84
N VAL A 406 -13.84 3.05 5.10
CA VAL A 406 -14.10 3.74 3.84
C VAL A 406 -14.42 2.73 2.73
N ALA A 407 -13.76 1.58 2.69
CA ALA A 407 -14.10 0.49 1.77
C ALA A 407 -15.52 -0.02 2.02
N ALA A 408 -15.93 -0.18 3.28
CA ALA A 408 -17.31 -0.51 3.63
C ALA A 408 -18.33 0.56 3.19
N ALA A 409 -17.96 1.85 3.25
CA ALA A 409 -18.84 2.94 2.83
C ALA A 409 -19.10 2.98 1.32
N ILE A 410 -18.22 2.38 0.52
CA ILE A 410 -18.17 2.55 -0.95
C ILE A 410 -18.40 1.23 -1.69
N GLY A 411 -17.93 0.11 -1.13
CA GLY A 411 -17.84 -1.18 -1.80
C GLY A 411 -19.15 -1.97 -1.91
N GLY A 412 -20.24 -1.49 -1.32
CA GLY A 412 -21.54 -2.20 -1.36
C GLY A 412 -21.53 -3.46 -0.51
N ALA A 413 -22.18 -4.51 -1.02
CA ALA A 413 -22.32 -5.81 -0.33
C ALA A 413 -21.03 -6.62 -0.27
N ILE A 414 -20.12 -6.39 -1.21
CA ILE A 414 -18.88 -7.15 -1.36
C ILE A 414 -17.76 -6.18 -1.77
N PHE A 415 -16.77 -6.05 -0.91
CA PHE A 415 -15.48 -5.45 -1.27
C PHE A 415 -14.37 -6.48 -1.13
N HIS A 416 -13.37 -6.37 -2.00
CA HIS A 416 -12.24 -7.28 -2.00
C HIS A 416 -11.03 -6.64 -1.36
N GLU A 417 -10.39 -7.37 -0.46
CA GLU A 417 -9.13 -7.00 0.19
C GLU A 417 -8.00 -7.81 -0.42
N TRP A 418 -7.00 -7.13 -0.98
CA TRP A 418 -5.73 -7.72 -1.34
C TRP A 418 -4.65 -7.28 -0.36
N ARG A 419 -4.08 -8.25 0.36
CA ARG A 419 -2.90 -8.01 1.20
C ARG A 419 -1.66 -8.13 0.35
N VAL A 420 -1.02 -7.00 0.05
CA VAL A 420 0.17 -6.98 -0.79
C VAL A 420 1.31 -7.69 -0.03
N PRO A 421 1.86 -8.80 -0.57
CA PRO A 421 2.99 -9.50 0.03
C PRO A 421 4.28 -8.69 -0.16
N VAL A 422 5.28 -9.01 0.66
CA VAL A 422 6.63 -8.42 0.52
C VAL A 422 7.37 -9.12 -0.63
N GLY A 423 8.06 -8.34 -1.47
CA GLY A 423 8.94 -8.86 -2.51
C GLY A 423 8.24 -9.34 -3.78
N LEU A 424 7.13 -8.72 -4.20
CA LEU A 424 6.54 -8.98 -5.51
C LEU A 424 7.55 -8.64 -6.63
N LEU A 425 7.71 -9.56 -7.58
CA LEU A 425 8.66 -9.46 -8.70
C LEU A 425 7.99 -9.32 -10.07
N SER A 426 6.65 -9.34 -10.14
CA SER A 426 5.91 -9.27 -11.40
C SER A 426 4.59 -8.52 -11.26
N GLU A 427 4.10 -7.99 -12.38
CA GLU A 427 2.82 -7.30 -12.50
C GLU A 427 1.60 -8.24 -12.48
N ASN A 428 1.81 -9.53 -12.77
CA ASN A 428 0.75 -10.52 -12.90
C ASN A 428 -0.17 -10.55 -11.68
N ALA A 429 0.39 -10.45 -10.46
CA ALA A 429 -0.40 -10.50 -9.24
C ALA A 429 -1.45 -9.38 -9.12
N ALA A 430 -1.14 -8.17 -9.60
CA ALA A 430 -2.09 -7.06 -9.60
C ALA A 430 -3.07 -7.12 -10.77
N ALA A 431 -2.61 -7.56 -11.93
CA ALA A 431 -3.46 -7.79 -13.09
C ALA A 431 -4.52 -8.86 -12.78
N ASP A 432 -4.09 -9.99 -12.22
CA ASP A 432 -4.97 -11.09 -11.80
C ASP A 432 -5.99 -10.60 -10.73
N CYS A 433 -5.56 -9.78 -9.77
CA CYS A 433 -6.49 -9.16 -8.81
C CYS A 433 -7.55 -8.30 -9.50
N LEU A 434 -7.13 -7.43 -10.42
CA LEU A 434 -8.03 -6.52 -11.10
C LEU A 434 -9.02 -7.29 -11.99
N GLU A 435 -8.58 -8.31 -12.71
CA GLU A 435 -9.46 -9.16 -13.53
C GLU A 435 -10.56 -9.83 -12.71
N VAL A 436 -10.23 -10.36 -11.53
CA VAL A 436 -11.22 -11.01 -10.64
C VAL A 436 -12.25 -10.01 -10.08
N VAL A 437 -11.80 -8.79 -9.76
CA VAL A 437 -12.59 -7.81 -9.00
C VAL A 437 -13.39 -6.88 -9.91
N TYR A 438 -13.01 -6.74 -11.18
CA TYR A 438 -13.59 -5.79 -12.14
C TYR A 438 -15.12 -5.89 -12.26
N GLU A 439 -15.66 -7.11 -12.32
CA GLU A 439 -17.11 -7.32 -12.50
C GLU A 439 -17.85 -7.61 -11.18
N SER A 440 -17.13 -8.06 -10.15
CA SER A 440 -17.70 -8.65 -8.94
C SER A 440 -17.78 -7.68 -7.75
N SER A 441 -17.09 -6.53 -7.80
CA SER A 441 -16.92 -5.68 -6.62
C SER A 441 -16.99 -4.19 -6.89
N GLY A 442 -17.52 -3.45 -5.91
CA GLY A 442 -17.49 -1.99 -5.92
C GLY A 442 -16.16 -1.38 -5.45
N CYS A 443 -15.31 -2.15 -4.76
CA CYS A 443 -14.07 -1.62 -4.16
C CYS A 443 -12.97 -2.68 -4.05
N LEU A 444 -11.75 -2.30 -4.43
CA LEU A 444 -10.51 -3.04 -4.19
C LEU A 444 -9.67 -2.31 -3.13
N LEU A 445 -9.43 -2.97 -2.00
CA LEU A 445 -8.60 -2.47 -0.92
C LEU A 445 -7.23 -3.15 -0.90
N LEU A 446 -6.18 -2.37 -1.15
CA LEU A 446 -4.77 -2.77 -1.16
C LEU A 446 -4.15 -2.54 0.22
N LYS A 447 -4.09 -3.56 1.07
CA LYS A 447 -3.49 -3.43 2.40
C LYS A 447 -1.97 -3.58 2.36
N GLY A 448 -1.28 -2.55 2.86
CA GLY A 448 0.18 -2.49 2.85
C GLY A 448 0.75 -2.37 1.43
N ALA A 449 0.18 -1.49 0.61
CA ALA A 449 0.60 -1.29 -0.79
C ALA A 449 2.10 -0.97 -0.92
N ASN A 450 2.71 -0.34 0.08
CA ASN A 450 4.13 -0.04 0.11
C ASN A 450 5.02 -1.20 0.62
N ARG A 451 4.52 -2.44 0.76
CA ARG A 451 5.34 -3.61 1.13
C ARG A 451 6.20 -4.16 -0.01
N SER A 452 5.83 -3.81 -1.24
CA SER A 452 6.57 -4.14 -2.45
C SER A 452 6.72 -2.88 -3.30
N ALA A 453 7.74 -2.86 -4.17
CA ALA A 453 7.94 -1.74 -5.08
C ALA A 453 6.75 -1.63 -6.04
N PHE A 454 6.00 -0.54 -5.96
CA PHE A 454 4.78 -0.36 -6.75
C PHE A 454 5.08 -0.25 -8.25
N GLU A 455 6.29 0.19 -8.62
CA GLU A 455 6.76 0.25 -9.99
C GLU A 455 6.87 -1.16 -10.63
N VAL A 456 6.99 -2.21 -9.81
CA VAL A 456 7.14 -3.60 -10.27
C VAL A 456 5.79 -4.29 -10.41
N TYR A 457 4.89 -4.13 -9.44
CA TYR A 457 3.62 -4.86 -9.42
C TYR A 457 2.41 -4.01 -9.83
N GLY A 458 2.51 -2.68 -9.71
CA GLY A 458 1.39 -1.75 -9.75
C GLY A 458 1.05 -1.17 -11.12
N SER A 459 1.69 -1.63 -12.19
CA SER A 459 1.50 -1.14 -13.57
C SER A 459 0.02 -1.12 -13.97
N ALA A 460 -0.69 -2.24 -13.75
CA ALA A 460 -2.11 -2.38 -14.09
C ALA A 460 -3.00 -1.39 -13.31
N ILE A 461 -2.70 -1.16 -12.03
CA ILE A 461 -3.42 -0.21 -11.17
C ILE A 461 -3.14 1.23 -11.62
N ARG A 462 -1.87 1.56 -11.89
CA ARG A 462 -1.45 2.87 -12.43
C ARG A 462 -2.14 3.17 -13.75
N ASP A 463 -2.17 2.20 -14.66
CA ASP A 463 -2.81 2.33 -15.97
C ASP A 463 -4.32 2.56 -15.86
N LEU A 464 -4.99 1.84 -14.96
CA LEU A 464 -6.41 2.05 -14.67
C LEU A 464 -6.68 3.49 -14.21
N VAL A 465 -5.92 3.99 -13.23
CA VAL A 465 -6.07 5.37 -12.72
C VAL A 465 -5.74 6.39 -13.81
N ALA A 466 -4.64 6.21 -14.55
CA ALA A 466 -4.23 7.11 -15.62
C ALA A 466 -5.32 7.21 -16.70
N ARG A 467 -5.84 6.07 -17.18
CA ARG A 467 -6.93 6.03 -18.17
C ARG A 467 -8.18 6.78 -17.69
N ARG A 468 -8.53 6.63 -16.41
CA ARG A 468 -9.63 7.38 -15.78
C ARG A 468 -9.38 8.89 -15.80
N GLN A 469 -8.16 9.34 -15.52
CA GLN A 469 -7.83 10.78 -15.53
C GLN A 469 -7.91 11.40 -16.93
N PHE A 470 -7.57 10.63 -17.97
CA PHE A 470 -7.66 11.04 -19.38
C PHE A 470 -9.05 10.81 -20.01
N THR A 471 -10.05 10.39 -19.23
CA THR A 471 -11.43 10.16 -19.69
C THR A 471 -11.50 9.14 -20.84
N LEU A 472 -10.60 8.15 -20.85
CA LEU A 472 -10.72 7.00 -21.73
C LEU A 472 -11.85 6.12 -21.19
N ALA A 473 -12.63 5.49 -22.08
CA ALA A 473 -13.79 4.66 -21.72
C ALA A 473 -13.34 3.45 -20.88
N VAL A 474 -13.34 3.63 -19.57
CA VAL A 474 -12.94 2.64 -18.57
C VAL A 474 -13.94 2.73 -17.43
N ASP A 475 -14.37 1.59 -16.91
CA ASP A 475 -15.32 1.52 -15.82
C ASP A 475 -14.75 2.25 -14.58
N ALA A 476 -15.48 3.26 -14.12
CA ALA A 476 -15.16 4.06 -12.94
C ALA A 476 -15.96 3.62 -11.70
N ARG A 477 -16.76 2.55 -11.80
CA ARG A 477 -17.50 1.94 -10.68
C ARG A 477 -16.57 1.39 -9.61
N LEU A 478 -15.51 0.68 -10.01
CA LEU A 478 -14.53 0.09 -9.09
C LEU A 478 -13.68 1.17 -8.41
N VAL A 479 -13.85 1.34 -7.11
CA VAL A 479 -13.02 2.27 -6.32
C VAL A 479 -11.75 1.57 -5.83
N LEU A 480 -10.63 2.29 -5.87
CA LEU A 480 -9.34 1.79 -5.43
C LEU A 480 -8.95 2.49 -4.13
N ILE A 481 -8.66 1.70 -3.10
CA ILE A 481 -8.19 2.19 -1.81
C ILE A 481 -6.88 1.48 -1.47
N ALA A 482 -5.92 2.18 -0.89
CA ALA A 482 -4.69 1.61 -0.38
C ALA A 482 -4.40 2.06 1.05
N SER A 483 -3.79 1.18 1.83
CA SER A 483 -3.18 1.54 3.11
C SER A 483 -1.67 1.33 3.05
N TRP A 484 -0.95 2.20 3.73
CA TRP A 484 0.50 2.13 3.86
C TRP A 484 0.86 1.52 5.21
N THR A 485 1.86 0.65 5.20
CA THR A 485 2.41 0.03 6.40
C THR A 485 3.71 0.70 6.81
N HIS A 486 3.89 0.91 8.11
CA HIS A 486 5.13 1.39 8.69
C HIS A 486 5.98 0.20 9.15
N GLY A 487 7.27 0.23 8.83
CA GLY A 487 8.21 -0.78 9.27
C GLY A 487 9.46 -0.84 8.39
N PRO A 488 10.52 -1.53 8.83
CA PRO A 488 11.78 -1.60 8.11
C PRO A 488 11.69 -2.34 6.77
N ALA A 489 10.65 -3.15 6.57
CA ALA A 489 10.41 -3.92 5.36
C ALA A 489 9.45 -3.24 4.37
N ALA A 490 8.99 -2.02 4.68
CA ALA A 490 8.09 -1.26 3.82
C ALA A 490 8.85 -0.10 3.16
N PHE A 491 8.50 0.21 1.92
CA PHE A 491 9.04 1.35 1.21
C PHE A 491 8.52 2.65 1.85
N PRO A 492 9.42 3.56 2.28
CA PRO A 492 9.00 4.83 2.87
C PRO A 492 8.28 5.69 1.83
N ASP A 493 7.34 6.51 2.31
CA ASP A 493 6.64 7.53 1.52
C ASP A 493 5.90 7.03 0.27
N GLY A 494 5.66 5.73 0.12
CA GLY A 494 4.80 5.14 -0.91
C GLY A 494 5.32 5.17 -2.36
N GLY A 495 6.45 5.85 -2.65
CA GLY A 495 7.02 5.90 -4.01
C GLY A 495 6.03 6.44 -5.05
N THR A 496 5.92 5.78 -6.20
CA THR A 496 4.99 6.20 -7.27
C THR A 496 3.49 6.04 -6.94
N LEU A 497 3.14 5.40 -5.81
CA LEU A 497 1.73 5.34 -5.36
C LEU A 497 1.15 6.72 -5.10
N SER A 498 1.93 7.62 -4.48
CA SER A 498 1.47 8.96 -4.10
C SER A 498 1.20 9.88 -5.30
N GLU A 499 1.62 9.48 -6.52
CA GLU A 499 1.28 10.18 -7.77
C GLU A 499 -0.21 10.03 -8.13
N LEU A 500 -0.86 8.94 -7.69
CA LEU A 500 -2.15 8.47 -8.22
C LEU A 500 -3.40 9.01 -7.50
N GLY A 501 -3.23 9.81 -6.46
CA GLY A 501 -4.36 10.35 -5.70
C GLY A 501 -3.95 10.88 -4.33
N PRO A 502 -4.93 11.21 -3.47
CA PRO A 502 -4.64 11.78 -2.16
C PRO A 502 -4.06 10.75 -1.19
N VAL A 503 -3.16 11.22 -0.33
CA VAL A 503 -2.67 10.48 0.84
C VAL A 503 -3.16 11.17 2.11
N PHE A 504 -3.97 10.45 2.89
CA PHE A 504 -4.51 10.89 4.17
C PHE A 504 -3.65 10.33 5.30
N ASP A 505 -3.12 11.22 6.12
CA ASP A 505 -2.44 10.83 7.35
C ASP A 505 -3.47 10.68 8.48
N THR A 506 -3.72 9.44 8.88
CA THR A 506 -4.67 9.09 9.93
C THR A 506 -4.22 9.54 11.31
N ASP A 507 -2.93 9.84 11.50
CA ASP A 507 -2.43 10.40 12.77
C ASP A 507 -2.76 11.89 12.92
N GLU A 508 -3.14 12.56 11.83
CA GLU A 508 -3.66 13.94 11.86
C GLU A 508 -5.16 14.03 12.16
N PHE A 509 -5.86 12.89 12.27
CA PHE A 509 -7.30 12.89 12.48
C PHE A 509 -7.61 13.16 13.95
N SER A 510 -8.49 14.12 14.24
CA SER A 510 -8.93 14.31 15.62
C SER A 510 -9.79 13.13 16.04
N MET A 511 -9.34 12.39 17.04
CA MET A 511 -10.04 11.21 17.57
C MET A 511 -10.89 11.56 18.80
N ARG A 512 -12.05 10.91 18.90
CA ARG A 512 -12.93 10.96 20.07
C ARG A 512 -12.30 10.19 21.23
N GLY A 513 -12.64 10.58 22.45
CA GLY A 513 -12.21 9.86 23.65
C GLY A 513 -12.78 8.43 23.73
N VAL A 514 -12.11 7.57 24.48
CA VAL A 514 -12.38 6.12 24.60
C VAL A 514 -13.81 5.78 25.07
N SER A 515 -14.49 6.71 25.74
CA SER A 515 -15.87 6.54 26.25
C SER A 515 -16.96 7.10 25.34
N ALA A 516 -16.63 7.60 24.16
CA ALA A 516 -17.62 8.17 23.24
C ALA A 516 -18.48 7.07 22.61
N GLN A 517 -19.80 7.30 22.53
CA GLN A 517 -20.68 6.44 21.74
C GLN A 517 -20.37 6.61 20.25
N LEU A 518 -20.07 5.49 19.59
CA LEU A 518 -19.75 5.43 18.17
C LEU A 518 -20.99 4.98 17.39
N PRO A 519 -21.29 5.60 16.24
CA PRO A 519 -22.34 5.11 15.35
C PRO A 519 -21.96 3.74 14.78
N LEU A 520 -22.96 2.98 14.32
CA LEU A 520 -22.74 1.75 13.57
C LEU A 520 -22.18 2.08 12.18
N MET A 521 -21.28 1.22 11.68
CA MET A 521 -20.84 1.30 10.29
C MET A 521 -22.00 1.04 9.33
N GLN A 522 -22.01 1.79 8.22
CA GLN A 522 -22.97 1.69 7.13
C GLN A 522 -22.28 1.16 5.88
N PHE A 523 -23.00 0.35 5.11
CA PHE A 523 -22.49 -0.26 3.90
C PHE A 523 -23.15 0.39 2.69
N GLY A 524 -22.39 1.21 1.96
CA GLY A 524 -22.91 2.00 0.85
C GLY A 524 -22.88 1.23 -0.45
N HIS A 525 -24.04 1.03 -1.08
CA HIS A 525 -24.15 0.41 -2.40
C HIS A 525 -24.44 1.47 -3.46
N LEU A 526 -23.55 1.65 -4.43
CA LEU A 526 -23.76 2.60 -5.52
C LEU A 526 -24.95 2.15 -6.38
N ALA A 527 -25.99 2.99 -6.44
CA ALA A 527 -27.22 2.71 -7.19
C ALA A 527 -27.13 3.11 -8.68
N VAL A 528 -26.07 3.83 -9.06
CA VAL A 528 -25.83 4.34 -10.42
C VAL A 528 -24.64 3.60 -11.04
N ASP A 529 -24.56 3.55 -12.37
CA ASP A 529 -23.49 2.81 -13.06
C ASP A 529 -22.08 3.38 -12.82
N ASP A 530 -21.95 4.67 -12.52
CA ASP A 530 -20.67 5.37 -12.31
C ASP A 530 -20.80 6.43 -11.20
N TRP A 531 -19.77 6.56 -10.35
CA TRP A 531 -19.63 7.63 -9.36
C TRP A 531 -19.68 9.03 -9.98
N ARG A 532 -19.24 9.19 -11.24
CA ARG A 532 -19.32 10.46 -11.99
C ARG A 532 -20.74 10.88 -12.33
N ALA A 533 -21.66 9.92 -12.42
CA ALA A 533 -23.06 10.16 -12.73
C ALA A 533 -23.86 10.64 -11.51
N LEU A 534 -23.24 10.71 -10.32
CA LEU A 534 -23.86 11.33 -9.13
C LEU A 534 -24.00 12.86 -9.25
N HIS A 535 -23.26 13.49 -10.18
CA HIS A 535 -23.41 14.91 -10.54
C HIS A 535 -24.17 15.06 -11.85
N ASN A 536 -24.89 16.18 -11.99
CA ASN A 536 -25.45 16.54 -13.29
C ASN A 536 -24.31 16.77 -14.30
N PRO A 537 -24.44 16.30 -15.56
CA PRO A 537 -23.40 16.49 -16.58
C PRO A 537 -23.09 17.98 -16.85
N ALA A 538 -24.03 18.89 -16.58
CA ALA A 538 -23.81 20.34 -16.66
C ALA A 538 -22.89 20.90 -15.54
N GLU A 539 -22.87 20.25 -14.36
CA GLU A 539 -22.02 20.62 -13.22
C GLU A 539 -20.59 20.09 -13.37
N ASN A 540 -20.39 19.05 -14.18
CA ASN A 540 -19.08 18.43 -14.47
C ASN A 540 -18.17 19.27 -15.39
N THR A 541 -18.40 20.58 -15.49
CA THR A 541 -17.47 21.46 -16.20
C THR A 541 -16.13 21.45 -15.47
N LEU A 542 -15.08 20.94 -16.14
CA LEU A 542 -13.73 20.89 -15.57
C LEU A 542 -13.26 22.31 -15.26
N LEU A 543 -13.24 22.67 -13.98
CA LEU A 543 -12.58 23.87 -13.51
C LEU A 543 -11.08 23.64 -13.61
N ALA A 544 -10.39 24.48 -14.38
CA ALA A 544 -8.94 24.44 -14.42
C ALA A 544 -8.36 24.81 -13.05
N LEU A 545 -7.25 24.16 -12.72
CA LEU A 545 -6.33 24.52 -11.64
C LEU A 545 -6.10 26.04 -11.65
N PRO A 546 -6.27 26.73 -10.51
CA PRO A 546 -6.00 28.15 -10.41
C PRO A 546 -4.55 28.45 -10.79
N SER A 547 -4.31 29.59 -11.44
CA SER A 547 -2.95 30.06 -11.71
C SER A 547 -2.14 30.17 -10.41
N THR A 548 -2.80 30.55 -9.31
CA THR A 548 -2.22 30.66 -7.97
C THR A 548 -1.59 29.36 -7.47
N LEU A 549 -2.15 28.19 -7.77
CA LEU A 549 -1.53 26.91 -7.38
C LEU A 549 -0.28 26.64 -8.21
N ARG A 550 -0.33 26.86 -9.53
CA ARG A 550 0.86 26.70 -10.38
C ARG A 550 1.97 27.67 -10.00
N GLU A 551 1.61 28.91 -9.67
CA GLU A 551 2.53 29.93 -9.17
C GLU A 551 3.17 29.50 -7.84
N ARG A 552 2.37 29.02 -6.87
CA ARG A 552 2.89 28.53 -5.59
C ARG A 552 3.80 27.30 -5.75
N LEU A 553 3.44 26.35 -6.62
CA LEU A 553 4.31 25.19 -6.91
C LEU A 553 5.62 25.63 -7.58
N ALA A 554 5.56 26.61 -8.49
CA ALA A 554 6.75 27.17 -9.13
C ALA A 554 7.64 27.96 -8.16
N GLN A 555 7.07 28.70 -7.19
CA GLN A 555 7.82 29.45 -6.17
C GLN A 555 8.67 28.56 -5.26
N VAL A 556 8.26 27.30 -5.09
CA VAL A 556 9.00 26.31 -4.29
C VAL A 556 9.82 25.35 -5.16
N ASP A 557 10.00 25.66 -6.45
CA ASP A 557 10.69 24.82 -7.44
C ASP A 557 10.14 23.39 -7.54
N PHE A 558 8.84 23.20 -7.30
CA PHE A 558 8.19 21.91 -7.44
C PHE A 558 7.63 21.72 -8.85
N VAL A 559 8.22 20.78 -9.59
CA VAL A 559 7.81 20.44 -10.97
C VAL A 559 7.24 19.02 -11.00
N PRO A 560 5.92 18.86 -10.78
CA PRO A 560 5.28 17.55 -10.86
C PRO A 560 5.08 17.09 -12.31
N GLY A 561 4.93 15.78 -12.51
CA GLY A 561 4.63 15.20 -13.82
C GLY A 561 3.23 15.54 -14.34
N ASN A 562 3.01 15.33 -15.65
CA ASN A 562 1.73 15.63 -16.31
C ASN A 562 0.55 14.80 -15.77
N LEU A 563 0.79 13.54 -15.40
CA LEU A 563 -0.24 12.69 -14.81
C LEU A 563 -0.68 13.28 -13.45
N TRP A 564 0.27 13.58 -12.57
CA TRP A 564 -0.02 14.22 -11.29
C TRP A 564 -0.78 15.54 -11.46
N LEU A 565 -0.38 16.40 -12.41
CA LEU A 565 -1.09 17.66 -12.67
C LEU A 565 -2.55 17.42 -13.05
N ARG A 566 -2.85 16.40 -13.85
CA ARG A 566 -4.22 16.01 -14.20
C ARG A 566 -4.99 15.47 -13.00
N VAL A 567 -4.36 14.63 -12.16
CA VAL A 567 -4.93 14.13 -10.91
C VAL A 567 -5.32 15.30 -10.00
N ALA A 568 -4.40 16.24 -9.77
CA ALA A 568 -4.63 17.41 -8.94
C ALA A 568 -5.73 18.33 -9.53
N ASP A 569 -5.78 18.50 -10.85
CA ASP A 569 -6.78 19.32 -11.55
C ASP A 569 -8.20 18.81 -11.31
N ARG A 570 -8.39 17.51 -11.51
CA ARG A 570 -9.70 16.88 -11.33
C ARG A 570 -10.11 16.87 -9.86
N ALA A 571 -9.17 16.60 -8.95
CA ALA A 571 -9.42 16.67 -7.52
C ALA A 571 -9.85 18.09 -7.10
N TYR A 572 -9.14 19.12 -7.58
CA TYR A 572 -9.49 20.52 -7.31
C TYR A 572 -10.89 20.86 -7.84
N ALA A 573 -11.18 20.53 -9.10
CA ALA A 573 -12.49 20.78 -9.69
C ALA A 573 -13.61 20.11 -8.91
N GLN A 574 -13.44 18.83 -8.55
CA GLN A 574 -14.44 18.09 -7.77
C GLN A 574 -14.60 18.64 -6.35
N LEU A 575 -13.51 19.00 -5.66
CA LEU A 575 -13.60 19.64 -4.35
C LEU A 575 -14.34 20.99 -4.39
N ARG A 576 -14.17 21.77 -5.47
CA ARG A 576 -14.90 23.04 -5.68
C ARG A 576 -16.38 22.82 -5.95
N LEU A 577 -16.77 21.71 -6.57
CA LEU A 577 -18.17 21.34 -6.75
C LEU A 577 -18.81 20.87 -5.44
N LEU A 578 -18.06 20.10 -4.65
CA LEU A 578 -18.51 19.59 -3.34
C LEU A 578 -18.48 20.63 -2.22
N SER A 579 -17.76 21.74 -2.40
CA SER A 579 -17.61 22.81 -1.41
C SER A 579 -17.94 24.17 -2.04
N THR A 580 -19.03 24.78 -1.58
CA THR A 580 -19.47 26.12 -2.00
C THR A 580 -18.64 27.27 -1.39
N GLY A 581 -17.48 26.97 -0.78
CA GLY A 581 -16.63 27.94 -0.08
C GLY A 581 -15.69 28.73 -0.98
N SER A 582 -14.72 29.43 -0.38
CA SER A 582 -13.65 30.12 -1.11
C SER A 582 -12.65 29.14 -1.73
N ALA A 583 -11.79 29.61 -2.63
CA ALA A 583 -10.83 28.76 -3.34
C ALA A 583 -9.63 28.36 -2.46
N GLU A 584 -9.25 29.19 -1.49
CA GLU A 584 -8.05 28.97 -0.68
C GLU A 584 -8.08 27.67 0.15
N PRO A 585 -9.18 27.30 0.86
CA PRO A 585 -9.25 26.04 1.60
C PRO A 585 -9.13 24.81 0.68
N THR A 586 -9.68 24.88 -0.53
CA THR A 586 -9.54 23.82 -1.52
C THR A 586 -8.10 23.69 -1.99
N LEU A 587 -7.43 24.81 -2.25
CA LEU A 587 -6.01 24.85 -2.61
C LEU A 587 -5.13 24.26 -1.51
N HIS A 588 -5.35 24.67 -0.25
CA HIS A 588 -4.66 24.12 0.91
C HIS A 588 -4.81 22.60 0.99
N THR A 589 -6.02 22.09 0.79
CA THR A 589 -6.29 20.65 0.76
C THR A 589 -5.52 19.93 -0.34
N VAL A 590 -5.51 20.46 -1.57
CA VAL A 590 -4.77 19.84 -2.69
C VAL A 590 -3.27 19.86 -2.42
N MET A 591 -2.72 20.96 -1.93
CA MET A 591 -1.30 21.05 -1.57
C MET A 591 -0.93 20.04 -0.47
N LYS A 592 -1.77 19.92 0.56
CA LYS A 592 -1.52 19.03 1.70
C LYS A 592 -1.66 17.55 1.36
N GLN A 593 -2.71 17.17 0.62
CA GLN A 593 -3.06 15.75 0.43
C GLN A 593 -2.60 15.16 -0.91
N TRP A 594 -2.32 15.98 -1.92
CA TRP A 594 -1.79 15.51 -3.21
C TRP A 594 -0.34 15.94 -3.45
N ALA A 595 0.02 17.21 -3.16
CA ALA A 595 1.34 17.73 -3.54
C ALA A 595 2.44 17.32 -2.55
N LEU A 596 2.21 17.52 -1.26
CA LEU A 596 3.18 17.20 -0.22
C LEU A 596 3.58 15.71 -0.21
N PRO A 597 2.65 14.73 -0.29
CA PRO A 597 3.03 13.32 -0.33
C PRO A 597 3.82 12.98 -1.58
N TRP A 598 3.45 13.51 -2.75
CA TRP A 598 4.20 13.29 -3.98
C TRP A 598 5.61 13.89 -3.91
N ALA A 599 5.75 15.09 -3.36
CA ALA A 599 7.05 15.72 -3.14
C ALA A 599 7.93 14.91 -2.18
N GLN A 600 7.36 14.30 -1.14
CA GLN A 600 8.08 13.40 -0.23
C GLN A 600 8.63 12.19 -0.99
N SER A 601 7.81 11.55 -1.82
CA SER A 601 8.19 10.33 -2.54
C SER A 601 9.29 10.54 -3.59
N ILE A 602 9.34 11.71 -4.24
CA ILE A 602 10.37 12.02 -5.27
C ILE A 602 11.61 12.74 -4.72
N GLY A 603 11.70 12.97 -3.40
CA GLY A 603 12.77 13.77 -2.80
C GLY A 603 12.74 15.24 -3.23
N GLY A 604 11.54 15.78 -3.44
CA GLY A 604 11.29 17.17 -3.84
C GLY A 604 11.40 18.18 -2.68
N PRO A 605 10.91 19.42 -2.88
CA PRO A 605 11.06 20.54 -1.94
C PRO A 605 10.06 20.48 -0.77
N VAL A 606 10.14 19.42 0.05
CA VAL A 606 9.19 19.13 1.14
C VAL A 606 9.10 20.27 2.15
N GLU A 607 10.23 20.82 2.60
CA GLU A 607 10.25 21.89 3.61
C GLU A 607 9.63 23.19 3.08
N ALA A 608 9.94 23.54 1.82
CA ALA A 608 9.41 24.74 1.18
C ALA A 608 7.89 24.61 0.92
N LEU A 609 7.43 23.44 0.46
CA LEU A 609 6.00 23.14 0.33
C LEU A 609 5.29 23.20 1.67
N THR A 610 5.86 22.62 2.74
CA THR A 610 5.29 22.65 4.09
C THR A 610 5.14 24.09 4.59
N ARG A 611 6.15 24.94 4.34
CA ARG A 611 6.09 26.37 4.67
C ARG A 611 4.99 27.09 3.90
N SER A 612 4.91 26.86 2.58
CA SER A 612 3.86 27.48 1.75
C SER A 612 2.45 27.03 2.13
N ILE A 613 2.27 25.77 2.57
CA ILE A 613 0.99 25.26 3.10
C ILE A 613 0.63 25.99 4.40
N ALA A 614 1.59 26.15 5.31
CA ALA A 614 1.37 26.86 6.58
C ALA A 614 1.05 28.35 6.38
N GLU A 615 1.71 29.01 5.43
CA GLU A 615 1.40 30.39 5.04
C GLU A 615 -0.03 30.50 4.49
N LEU A 616 -0.44 29.60 3.59
CA LEU A 616 -1.79 29.57 3.06
C LEU A 616 -2.85 29.31 4.15
N GLN A 617 -2.55 28.46 5.13
CA GLN A 617 -3.43 28.24 6.28
C GLN A 617 -3.57 29.52 7.11
N SER A 618 -2.48 30.25 7.35
CA SER A 618 -2.52 31.53 8.06
C SER A 618 -3.31 32.60 7.29
N GLU A 619 -3.24 32.62 5.96
CA GLU A 619 -4.05 33.51 5.11
C GLU A 619 -5.54 33.18 5.24
N ILE A 620 -5.91 31.89 5.20
CA ILE A 620 -7.29 31.41 5.39
C ILE A 620 -7.82 31.82 6.76
N ASP A 621 -7.04 31.60 7.82
CA ASP A 621 -7.45 31.93 9.20
C ASP A 621 -7.62 33.45 9.37
N ALA A 622 -6.74 34.25 8.78
CA ALA A 622 -6.85 35.71 8.81
C ALA A 622 -8.11 36.22 8.07
N GLN A 623 -8.45 35.62 6.92
CA GLN A 623 -9.68 35.92 6.18
C GLN A 623 -10.94 35.54 6.95
N ALA A 624 -10.92 34.39 7.65
CA ALA A 624 -12.04 33.94 8.47
C ALA A 624 -12.32 34.91 9.64
N VAL A 625 -11.28 35.39 10.34
CA VAL A 625 -11.39 36.37 11.42
C VAL A 625 -11.91 37.73 10.92
N HIS A 626 -11.49 38.14 9.72
CA HIS A 626 -12.00 39.38 9.11
C HIS A 626 -13.47 39.27 8.69
N ALA A 627 -13.93 38.09 8.26
CA ALA A 627 -15.33 37.85 7.92
C ALA A 627 -16.24 37.89 9.17
N GLU A 628 -15.79 37.34 10.30
CA GLU A 628 -16.54 37.36 11.58
C GLU A 628 -16.63 38.76 12.23
N HIS A 629 -15.77 39.71 11.85
CA HIS A 629 -15.81 41.10 12.34
C HIS A 629 -16.66 42.06 11.49
N VAL A 630 -17.14 41.59 10.32
CA VAL A 630 -17.93 42.40 9.37
C VAL A 630 -19.42 41.99 9.35
N GLU A 631 -19.78 40.85 9.95
CA GLU A 631 -21.17 40.49 10.35
C GLU A 631 -21.50 41.01 11.75
#